data_AF-A0AAV4S0A8-F1
#
_entry.id   AF-A0AAV4S0A8-F1
#
_cell.length_a   1.000
_cell.length_b   1.000
_cell.length_c   1.000
_cell.angle_alpha   90.00
_cell.angle_beta   90.00
_cell.angle_gamma   90.00
#
_symmetry.space_group_name_H-M   'P 1'
#
loop_
_entity.id
_entity.type
_entity.pdbx_description
1 polymer ?
#
loop_
_entity_poly.entity_id
_entity_poly.type
_entity_poly.pdbx_seq_one_letter_code
_entity_poly.pdbx_strand_id
1 'polypeptide(L)'
;MVELKAIEMAVNLIVSRGLSDDTIITDSRSALLALGNPLNTTPSVSKVKGILQEYIPSIKFMWTRAHVGTAGAYAKLARKRTALIVI
;
A
#
# COMPACT_ATOMS: atom_id res chain seq x y z
N MET A 1 -8.41 10.16 -5.74
CA MET A 1 -9.38 9.43 -4.88
C MET A 1 -9.36 7.93 -5.13
N VAL A 2 -9.25 7.46 -6.39
CA VAL A 2 -9.23 6.03 -6.73
C VAL A 2 -7.99 5.31 -6.18
N GLU A 3 -6.80 5.91 -6.27
CA GLU A 3 -5.56 5.27 -5.84
C GLU A 3 -5.55 5.00 -4.32
N LEU A 4 -5.97 5.99 -3.53
CA LEU A 4 -6.09 5.84 -2.07
C LEU A 4 -7.13 4.79 -1.69
N LYS A 5 -8.22 4.66 -2.47
CA LYS A 5 -9.23 3.63 -2.26
C LYS A 5 -8.67 2.23 -2.49
N ALA A 6 -7.84 2.07 -3.51
CA ALA A 6 -7.20 0.79 -3.77
C ALA A 6 -6.10 0.46 -2.74
N ILE A 7 -5.41 1.46 -2.17
CA ILE A 7 -4.59 1.24 -0.97
C ILE A 7 -5.44 0.84 0.25
N GLU A 8 -6.61 1.47 0.46
CA GLU A 8 -7.52 1.06 1.54
C GLU A 8 -7.97 -0.41 1.36
N MET A 9 -8.30 -0.83 0.14
CA MET A 9 -8.65 -2.23 -0.15
C MET A 9 -7.46 -3.17 0.05
N ALA A 10 -6.25 -2.75 -0.34
CA ALA A 10 -5.01 -3.49 -0.11
C ALA A 10 -4.80 -3.83 1.35
N VAL A 11 -4.86 -2.79 2.20
CA VAL A 11 -4.63 -2.90 3.63
C VAL A 11 -5.70 -3.79 4.26
N ASN A 12 -6.98 -3.60 3.92
CA ASN A 12 -8.06 -4.46 4.43
C ASN A 12 -7.90 -5.92 4.00
N LEU A 13 -7.39 -6.19 2.79
CA LEU A 13 -7.13 -7.55 2.33
C LEU A 13 -6.02 -8.22 3.13
N ILE A 14 -4.91 -7.51 3.40
CA ILE A 14 -3.79 -8.00 4.22
C ILE A 14 -4.29 -8.33 5.63
N VAL A 15 -5.02 -7.39 6.25
CA VAL A 15 -5.59 -7.55 7.59
C VAL A 15 -6.56 -8.72 7.66
N SER A 16 -7.53 -8.80 6.74
CA SER A 16 -8.53 -9.88 6.73
C SER A 16 -7.92 -11.27 6.51
N ARG A 17 -6.76 -11.35 5.85
CA ARG A 17 -6.01 -12.60 5.65
C ARG A 17 -5.01 -12.89 6.76
N GLY A 18 -4.90 -12.02 7.77
CA GLY A 18 -3.94 -12.16 8.87
C GLY A 18 -2.49 -12.18 8.38
N LEU A 19 -2.19 -11.52 7.26
CA LEU A 19 -0.86 -11.52 6.69
C LEU A 19 0.03 -10.52 7.43
N SER A 20 1.25 -10.94 7.72
CA SER A 20 2.29 -10.13 8.36
C SER A 20 3.51 -10.02 7.43
N ASP A 21 4.17 -8.85 7.48
CA ASP A 21 5.30 -8.44 6.64
C ASP A 21 5.01 -8.19 5.15
N ASP A 22 3.76 -7.89 4.79
CA ASP A 22 3.41 -7.58 3.41
C ASP A 22 3.87 -6.18 2.99
N THR A 23 4.35 -6.09 1.76
CA THR A 23 4.68 -4.81 1.11
C THR A 23 3.62 -4.45 0.09
N ILE A 24 2.97 -3.30 0.27
CA ILE A 24 2.10 -2.68 -0.72
C ILE A 24 2.97 -1.85 -1.66
N ILE A 25 2.99 -2.22 -2.94
CA ILE A 25 3.71 -1.50 -3.98
C ILE A 25 2.68 -0.69 -4.75
N THR A 26 2.85 0.62 -4.86
CA THR A 26 1.95 1.51 -5.61
C THR A 26 2.75 2.43 -6.53
N ASP A 27 2.19 2.75 -7.69
CA ASP A 27 2.75 3.72 -8.63
C ASP A 27 2.41 5.17 -8.27
N SER A 28 1.39 5.35 -7.43
CA SER A 28 0.83 6.63 -7.03
C SER A 28 1.67 7.29 -5.94
N ARG A 29 2.63 8.10 -6.37
CA ARG A 29 3.45 8.91 -5.46
C ARG A 29 2.60 9.87 -4.62
N SER A 30 1.55 10.43 -5.20
CA SER A 30 0.61 11.34 -4.53
C SER A 30 -0.13 10.66 -3.38
N ALA A 31 -0.57 9.41 -3.55
CA ALA A 31 -1.22 8.66 -2.49
C ALA A 31 -0.27 8.36 -1.31
N LEU A 32 0.98 7.99 -1.60
CA LEU A 32 1.99 7.80 -0.56
C LEU A 32 2.33 9.09 0.20
N LEU A 33 2.45 10.22 -0.52
CA LEU A 33 2.65 11.52 0.12
C LEU A 33 1.45 11.93 0.98
N ALA A 34 0.23 11.63 0.55
CA ALA A 34 -0.97 11.89 1.33
C ALA A 34 -1.01 11.09 2.64
N LEU A 35 -0.60 9.82 2.60
CA LEU A 35 -0.48 8.96 3.79
C LEU A 35 0.67 9.40 4.71
N GLY A 36 1.81 9.82 4.14
CA GLY A 36 2.97 10.30 4.88
C GLY A 36 2.80 11.69 5.49
N ASN A 37 1.86 12.51 5.00
CA ASN A 37 1.63 13.86 5.52
C ASN A 37 0.80 13.79 6.81
N PRO A 38 1.35 14.13 7.99
CA PRO A 38 0.63 14.06 9.26
C PRO A 38 -0.57 15.02 9.32
N LEU A 39 -0.51 16.16 8.60
CA LEU A 39 -1.58 17.16 8.57
C LEU A 39 -2.75 16.77 7.67
N ASN A 40 -2.60 15.73 6.85
CA ASN A 40 -3.70 15.25 6.02
C ASN A 40 -4.67 14.39 6.86
N THR A 41 -5.82 14.99 7.16
CA THR A 41 -6.91 14.40 7.97
C THR A 41 -8.13 14.02 7.13
N THR A 42 -8.00 13.99 5.80
CA THR A 42 -9.11 13.56 4.94
C THR A 42 -9.63 12.19 5.38
N PRO A 43 -10.96 11.95 5.39
CA PRO A 43 -11.53 10.75 5.99
C PRO A 43 -10.90 9.44 5.49
N SER A 44 -10.61 9.37 4.19
CA SER A 44 -9.93 8.21 3.58
C SER A 44 -8.50 8.02 4.08
N VAL A 45 -7.72 9.10 4.22
CA VAL A 45 -6.34 9.03 4.74
C VAL A 45 -6.35 8.65 6.21
N SER A 46 -7.23 9.26 7.01
CA SER A 46 -7.39 8.96 8.43
C SER A 46 -7.77 7.50 8.67
N LYS A 47 -8.65 6.94 7.83
CA LYS A 47 -9.03 5.53 7.91
C LYS A 47 -7.86 4.59 7.64
N VAL A 48 -7.10 4.84 6.56
CA VAL A 48 -5.91 4.02 6.25
C VAL A 48 -4.86 4.18 7.34
N LYS A 49 -4.58 5.39 7.82
CA LYS A 49 -3.65 5.63 8.93
C LYS A 49 -4.06 4.92 10.21
N GLY A 50 -5.36 4.90 10.54
CA GLY A 50 -5.87 4.18 11.71
C GLY A 50 -5.59 2.68 11.63
N ILE A 51 -5.88 2.07 10.48
CA ILE A 51 -5.56 0.65 10.26
C ILE A 51 -4.04 0.45 10.29
N LEU A 52 -3.26 1.33 9.67
CA LEU A 52 -1.81 1.22 9.73
C LEU A 52 -1.33 1.28 11.18
N GLN A 53 -1.77 2.25 12.01
CA GLN A 53 -1.39 2.38 13.42
C GLN A 53 -1.58 1.10 14.23
N GLU A 54 -2.66 0.35 13.96
CA GLU A 54 -2.95 -0.91 14.63
C GLU A 54 -2.07 -2.08 14.10
N TYR A 55 -1.65 -2.03 12.83
CA TYR A 55 -0.92 -3.10 12.14
C TYR A 55 0.54 -2.72 11.74
N ILE A 56 1.11 -1.61 12.26
CA ILE A 56 2.36 -0.96 11.77
C ILE A 56 3.56 -1.91 11.61
N PRO A 57 3.85 -2.86 12.51
CA PRO A 57 5.05 -3.68 12.29
C PRO A 57 4.95 -4.56 11.04
N SER A 58 3.75 -4.74 10.48
CA SER A 58 3.48 -5.74 9.45
C SER A 58 3.28 -5.21 8.02
N ILE A 59 3.03 -3.91 7.82
CA ILE A 59 2.68 -3.38 6.48
C ILE A 59 3.70 -2.33 6.03
N LYS A 60 4.40 -2.62 4.93
CA LYS A 60 5.38 -1.71 4.30
C LYS A 60 4.81 -1.11 3.02
N PHE A 61 5.21 0.11 2.70
CA PHE A 61 4.86 0.75 1.44
C PHE A 61 6.10 0.96 0.57
N MET A 62 5.96 0.69 -0.73
CA MET A 62 7.00 0.96 -1.71
C MET A 62 6.42 1.69 -2.92
N TRP A 63 7.09 2.77 -3.33
CA TRP A 63 6.75 3.46 -4.57
C TRP A 63 7.45 2.81 -5.76
N THR A 64 6.72 2.61 -6.85
CA THR A 64 7.28 2.21 -8.15
C THR A 64 6.85 3.20 -9.24
N ARG A 65 7.50 3.18 -10.40
CA ARG A 65 7.02 3.92 -11.57
C ARG A 65 6.17 2.96 -12.41
N ALA A 66 4.94 3.35 -12.75
CA ALA A 66 4.13 2.59 -13.70
C ALA A 66 4.86 2.46 -15.05
N HIS A 67 4.61 1.34 -15.74
CA HIS A 67 5.04 1.06 -17.12
C HIS A 67 6.53 0.88 -17.44
N VAL A 68 7.46 0.91 -16.47
CA VAL A 68 8.88 0.61 -16.76
C VAL A 68 9.16 -0.89 -16.67
N GLY A 69 8.76 -1.69 -17.67
CA GLY A 69 9.26 -3.07 -17.89
C GLY A 69 9.19 -4.04 -16.69
N THR A 70 8.36 -3.76 -15.70
CA THR A 70 8.52 -4.27 -14.34
C THR A 70 7.74 -5.57 -14.08
N ALA A 71 7.04 -6.13 -15.06
CA ALA A 71 6.35 -7.42 -14.92
C ALA A 71 7.27 -8.53 -14.38
N GLY A 72 8.53 -8.58 -14.85
CA GLY A 72 9.54 -9.52 -14.35
C GLY A 72 10.09 -9.19 -12.96
N ALA A 73 10.16 -7.91 -12.58
CA ALA A 73 10.61 -7.48 -11.26
C ALA A 73 9.53 -7.69 -10.19
N TYR A 74 8.27 -7.44 -10.52
CA TYR A 74 7.12 -7.66 -9.65
C TYR A 74 6.91 -9.14 -9.36
N ALA A 75 7.10 -10.04 -10.33
CA ALA A 75 7.04 -11.49 -10.12
C ALA A 75 8.17 -11.99 -9.18
N LYS A 76 9.34 -11.34 -9.19
CA LYS A 76 10.47 -11.68 -8.32
C LYS A 76 10.27 -11.15 -6.89
N LEU A 77 9.61 -10.01 -6.74
CA LEU A 77 9.19 -9.44 -5.44
C LEU A 77 8.01 -10.20 -4.83
N ALA A 78 7.01 -10.60 -5.63
CA ALA A 78 5.85 -11.38 -5.17
C ALA A 78 6.18 -12.78 -4.62
N ARG A 79 7.40 -13.28 -4.87
CA ARG A 79 7.91 -14.54 -4.27
C ARG A 79 8.23 -14.41 -2.78
N LYS A 80 8.46 -13.20 -2.27
CA LYS A 80 8.45 -12.91 -0.82
C LYS A 80 7.06 -12.37 -0.52
N ARG A 81 6.38 -12.85 0.53
CA ARG A 81 5.05 -12.38 1.01
C ARG A 81 4.86 -10.88 0.71
N THR A 82 4.16 -10.57 -0.38
CA THR A 82 3.99 -9.22 -0.93
C THR A 82 2.60 -9.15 -1.53
N ALA A 83 1.72 -8.36 -0.94
CA ALA A 83 0.46 -7.96 -1.57
C ALA A 83 0.74 -6.89 -2.64
N LEU A 84 1.01 -7.34 -3.87
CA LEU A 84 1.24 -6.46 -5.02
C LEU A 84 -0.08 -5.84 -5.48
N ILE A 85 -0.23 -4.52 -5.32
CA ILE A 85 -1.39 -3.77 -5.84
C ILE A 85 -0.88 -2.65 -6.74
N VAL A 86 -0.61 -3.01 -8.00
CA VAL A 86 -0.34 -2.04 -9.07
C VAL A 86 -1.69 -1.41 -9.45
N ILE A 87 -1.85 -0.12 -9.19
CA ILE A 87 -2.94 0.71 -9.70
C ILE A 87 -2.34 1.58 -10.80
#